data_AF-E9LY74-F1
#
_entry.id   AF-E9LY74-F1
#
_cell.length_a   1.000
_cell.length_b   1.000
_cell.length_c   1.000
_cell.angle_alpha   90.00
_cell.angle_beta   90.00
_cell.angle_gamma   90.00
#
_symmetry.space_group_name_H-M   'P 1'
#
loop_
_entity.id
_entity.type
_entity.pdbx_description
1 polymer ?
#
loop_
_entity_poly.entity_id
_entity_poly.type
_entity_poly.pdbx_seq_one_letter_code
_entity_poly.pdbx_strand_id
1 'polypeptide(L)'
;MLRNRQYNFRVNNDMLEQAKAVLEARNISIPDALNLFVETVVKEQDLPIKTIEERRAETFLAELTSELDKGYQAMLRGEMKDADEVFAKYEL
;
A
#
# COMPACT_ATOMS: atom_id res chain seq x y z
N MET A 1 13.54 -7.39 -23.31
CA MET A 1 14.67 -7.28 -22.36
C MET A 1 15.62 -8.44 -22.56
N LEU A 2 16.93 -8.17 -22.55
CA LEU A 2 17.96 -9.20 -22.72
C LEU A 2 18.17 -9.96 -21.40
N ARG A 3 17.73 -11.23 -21.36
CA ARG A 3 17.92 -12.13 -20.21
C ARG A 3 19.29 -12.80 -20.30
N ASN A 4 20.31 -12.18 -19.72
CA ASN A 4 21.72 -12.58 -19.90
C ASN A 4 22.31 -13.38 -18.72
N ARG A 5 21.56 -13.56 -17.63
CA ARG A 5 22.05 -14.24 -16.42
C ARG A 5 20.92 -14.99 -15.72
N GLN A 6 21.21 -16.21 -15.27
CA GLN A 6 20.31 -17.03 -14.46
C GLN A 6 20.74 -16.96 -13.00
N TYR A 7 19.76 -16.76 -12.11
CA TYR A 7 19.94 -16.81 -10.67
C TYR A 7 19.06 -17.92 -10.10
N ASN A 8 19.60 -18.70 -9.17
CA ASN A 8 18.85 -19.70 -8.43
C ASN A 8 18.35 -19.10 -7.12
N PHE A 9 17.05 -19.22 -6.87
CA PHE A 9 16.42 -18.71 -5.66
C PHE A 9 15.89 -19.87 -4.82
N ARG A 10 16.09 -19.81 -3.50
CA ARG A 10 15.50 -20.75 -2.56
C ARG A 10 14.23 -20.14 -2.00
N VAL A 11 13.12 -20.84 -2.16
CA VAL A 11 11.79 -20.40 -1.71
C VAL A 11 11.04 -21.58 -1.10
N ASN A 12 10.07 -21.28 -0.24
CA ASN A 12 9.13 -22.29 0.23
C ASN A 12 8.25 -22.76 -0.94
N ASN A 13 8.09 -24.08 -1.08
CA ASN A 13 7.38 -24.69 -2.20
C ASN A 13 5.89 -24.30 -2.23
N ASP A 14 5.21 -24.37 -1.09
CA ASP A 14 3.77 -24.08 -1.00
C ASP A 14 3.48 -22.60 -1.29
N MET A 15 4.37 -21.71 -0.86
CA MET A 15 4.30 -20.28 -1.18
C MET A 15 4.54 -20.02 -2.66
N LEU A 16 5.46 -20.76 -3.30
CA LEU A 16 5.74 -20.62 -4.73
C LEU A 16 4.53 -21.03 -5.57
N GLU A 17 3.89 -22.15 -5.24
CA GLU A 17 2.70 -22.62 -5.95
C GLU A 17 1.51 -21.66 -5.78
N GLN A 18 1.31 -21.11 -4.57
CA GLN A 18 0.29 -20.08 -4.35
C GLN A 18 0.59 -18.81 -5.15
N ALA A 19 1.84 -18.34 -5.14
CA ALA A 19 2.25 -17.16 -5.90
C ALA A 19 2.05 -17.38 -7.41
N LYS A 20 2.38 -18.58 -7.90
CA LYS A 20 2.19 -18.97 -9.30
C LYS A 20 0.71 -18.90 -9.70
N ALA A 21 -0.20 -19.45 -8.90
CA ALA A 21 -1.64 -19.37 -9.18
C ALA A 21 -2.14 -17.92 -9.28
N VAL A 22 -1.67 -17.03 -8.39
CA VAL A 22 -2.03 -15.61 -8.40
C VAL A 22 -1.50 -14.90 -9.65
N LEU A 23 -0.27 -15.20 -10.07
CA LEU A 23 0.35 -14.56 -11.23
C LEU A 23 -0.20 -15.08 -12.56
N GLU A 24 -0.47 -16.38 -12.66
CA GLU A 24 -1.08 -17.00 -13.84
C GLU A 24 -2.50 -16.45 -14.10
N ALA A 25 -3.26 -16.16 -13.05
CA ALA A 25 -4.55 -15.47 -13.17
C ALA A 25 -4.44 -14.08 -13.83
N ARG A 26 -3.24 -13.48 -13.83
CA ARG A 26 -2.93 -12.19 -14.46
C ARG A 26 -2.12 -12.34 -15.75
N ASN A 27 -1.93 -13.57 -16.26
CA ASN A 27 -1.06 -13.90 -17.39
C ASN A 27 0.39 -13.47 -17.21
N ILE A 28 0.90 -13.49 -15.97
CA ILE A 28 2.28 -13.13 -15.63
C ILE A 28 3.01 -14.41 -15.21
N SER A 29 4.19 -14.65 -15.78
CA SER A 29 5.04 -15.77 -15.36
C SER A 29 5.88 -15.40 -14.13
N ILE A 30 6.31 -16.38 -13.33
CA ILE A 30 7.22 -16.16 -12.20
C ILE A 30 8.51 -15.43 -12.62
N PRO A 31 9.21 -15.83 -13.71
CA PRO A 31 10.38 -15.09 -14.18
C PRO A 31 10.07 -13.63 -14.57
N ASP A 32 8.91 -13.36 -15.18
CA ASP A 32 8.52 -12.00 -15.54
C ASP A 32 8.24 -11.15 -14.30
N ALA A 33 7.55 -11.71 -13.30
CA ALA A 33 7.32 -11.04 -12.03
C ALA A 33 8.64 -10.72 -11.30
N LEU A 34 9.61 -11.62 -11.32
CA LEU A 34 10.94 -11.40 -10.74
C LEU A 34 11.73 -10.32 -11.49
N ASN A 35 11.67 -10.30 -12.82
CA ASN A 35 12.31 -9.22 -13.60
C ASN A 35 11.67 -7.87 -13.28
N LEU A 36 10.34 -7.81 -13.23
CA LEU A 36 9.62 -6.59 -12.86
C LEU A 36 9.99 -6.11 -11.45
N PHE A 37 10.16 -7.03 -10.50
CA PHE A 37 10.63 -6.70 -9.16
C PHE A 37 12.01 -6.04 -9.21
N VAL A 38 12.98 -6.64 -9.92
CA VAL A 38 14.34 -6.08 -10.06
C VAL A 38 14.32 -4.72 -10.75
N GLU A 39 13.52 -4.56 -11.80
CA GLU A 39 13.33 -3.28 -12.50
C GLU A 39 12.78 -2.21 -11.57
N THR A 40 11.79 -2.55 -10.75
CA THR A 40 11.18 -1.61 -9.81
C THR A 40 12.19 -1.21 -8.73
N VAL A 41 12.99 -2.14 -8.20
CA VAL A 41 14.08 -1.82 -7.26
C VAL A 41 15.04 -0.78 -7.84
N VAL A 42 15.46 -0.95 -9.11
CA VAL A 42 16.36 0.00 -9.76
C VAL A 42 15.67 1.34 -10.01
N LYS A 43 14.39 1.33 -10.39
CA LYS A 43 13.64 2.55 -10.68
C LYS A 43 13.37 3.39 -9.43
N GLU A 44 12.99 2.74 -8.33
CA GLU A 44 12.60 3.40 -7.09
C GLU A 44 13.79 3.63 -6.15
N GLN A 45 14.94 2.98 -6.43
CA GLN A 45 16.12 2.97 -5.56
C GLN A 45 15.80 2.46 -4.15
N ASP A 46 14.77 1.63 -4.03
CA ASP A 46 14.24 1.10 -2.78
C ASP A 46 13.53 -0.24 -3.01
N LEU A 47 13.20 -0.96 -1.93
CA LEU A 47 12.44 -2.20 -1.99
C LEU A 47 10.97 -1.90 -2.35
N PRO A 48 10.43 -2.46 -3.45
CA PRO A 48 9.06 -2.19 -3.91
C PRO A 48 8.01 -3.01 -3.13
N ILE A 49 8.24 -3.21 -1.83
CA ILE A 49 7.35 -3.92 -0.93
C ILE A 49 7.35 -3.13 0.37
N LYS A 50 6.23 -2.46 0.65
CA LYS A 50 6.02 -1.78 1.91
C LYS A 50 5.92 -2.79 3.05
N THR A 51 6.62 -2.49 4.13
CA THR A 51 6.47 -3.12 5.44
C THR A 51 5.03 -2.97 5.94
N ILE A 52 4.66 -3.79 6.93
CA ILE A 52 3.34 -3.70 7.56
C ILE A 52 3.16 -2.32 8.21
N GLU A 53 4.22 -1.76 8.79
CA GLU A 53 4.21 -0.45 9.44
C GLU A 53 3.98 0.68 8.46
N GLU A 54 4.70 0.69 7.33
CA GLU A 54 4.50 1.69 6.27
C GLU A 54 3.08 1.65 5.70
N ARG A 55 2.52 0.45 5.49
CA ARG A 55 1.12 0.32 5.05
C ARG A 55 0.14 0.89 6.07
N ARG A 56 0.37 0.65 7.37
CA ARG A 56 -0.47 1.19 8.44
C ARG A 56 -0.39 2.71 8.50
N ALA A 57 0.80 3.27 8.36
CA ALA A 57 1.00 4.72 8.32
C ALA A 57 0.25 5.36 7.14
N GLU A 58 0.31 4.75 5.96
CA GLU A 58 -0.43 5.22 4.78
C GLU A 58 -1.95 5.18 4.98
N THR A 59 -2.48 4.07 5.50
CA THR A 59 -3.91 3.97 5.81
C THR A 59 -4.32 5.05 6.81
N PHE A 60 -3.56 5.23 7.89
CA PHE A 60 -3.83 6.26 8.90
C PHE A 60 -3.81 7.68 8.29
N LEU A 61 -2.82 8.00 7.46
CA LEU A 61 -2.74 9.31 6.79
C LEU A 61 -3.89 9.52 5.81
N ALA A 62 -4.31 8.48 5.08
CA ALA A 62 -5.45 8.55 4.17
C ALA A 62 -6.77 8.80 4.94
N GLU A 63 -6.98 8.10 6.05
CA GLU A 63 -8.12 8.32 6.94
C GLU A 63 -8.10 9.73 7.52
N LEU A 64 -6.97 10.19 8.07
CA LEU A 64 -6.81 11.54 8.60
C LEU A 64 -7.12 12.59 7.54
N THR A 65 -6.59 12.43 6.32
CA THR A 65 -6.83 13.38 5.22
C THR A 65 -8.30 13.41 4.83
N SER A 66 -8.96 12.26 4.77
CA SER A 66 -10.40 12.17 4.51
C SER A 66 -11.22 12.87 5.59
N GLU A 67 -10.88 12.69 6.87
CA GLU A 67 -11.59 13.36 7.96
C GLU A 67 -11.37 14.87 7.96
N LEU A 68 -10.15 15.33 7.64
CA LEU A 68 -9.85 16.75 7.47
C LEU A 68 -10.64 17.36 6.31
N ASP A 69 -10.73 16.67 5.17
CA ASP A 69 -11.53 17.15 4.02
C ASP A 69 -13.01 17.22 4.37
N LYS A 70 -13.57 16.20 5.04
CA LYS A 70 -14.97 16.25 5.54
C LYS A 70 -15.21 17.43 6.47
N GLY A 71 -14.30 17.68 7.42
CA GLY A 71 -14.37 18.81 8.33
C GLY A 71 -14.31 20.15 7.60
N TYR A 72 -13.40 20.27 6.62
CA TYR A 72 -13.28 21.46 5.77
C TYR A 72 -14.55 21.71 4.94
N GLN A 73 -15.13 20.67 4.33
CA GLN A 73 -16.38 20.78 3.60
C GLN A 73 -17.57 21.14 4.50
N ALA A 74 -17.64 20.59 5.72
CA ALA A 74 -18.66 20.97 6.70
C ALA A 74 -18.54 22.44 7.12
N MET A 75 -17.30 22.92 7.31
CA MET A 75 -17.02 24.34 7.58
C MET A 75 -17.53 25.23 6.43
N LEU A 76 -17.24 24.88 5.17
CA LEU A 76 -17.70 25.61 4.00
C LEU A 76 -19.24 25.63 3.87
N ARG A 77 -19.92 24.56 4.28
CA ARG A 77 -21.39 24.48 4.30
C ARG A 77 -22.02 25.21 5.49
N GLY A 78 -21.23 25.77 6.41
CA GLY A 78 -21.72 26.37 7.65
C GLY A 78 -22.20 25.36 8.68
N GLU A 79 -21.91 24.08 8.49
CA GLU A 79 -22.21 22.97 9.40
C GLU A 79 -21.13 22.85 10.47
N MET A 80 -20.83 23.97 11.15
CA MET A 80 -19.87 24.01 12.24
C MET A 80 -20.59 23.70 13.56
N LYS A 81 -19.97 22.84 14.38
CA LYS A 81 -20.40 22.61 15.76
C LYS A 81 -19.50 23.39 16.69
N ASP A 82 -20.07 23.88 17.78
CA ASP A 82 -19.29 24.53 18.82
C ASP A 82 -18.30 23.53 19.43
N ALA A 83 -17.07 23.97 19.67
CA ALA A 83 -16.03 23.12 20.23
C ALA A 83 -16.44 22.56 21.60
N ASP A 84 -17.09 23.37 22.44
CA ASP A 84 -17.52 22.98 23.78
C ASP A 84 -18.58 21.87 23.71
N GLU A 85 -19.49 21.92 22.72
CA GLU A 85 -20.50 20.87 22.50
C GLU A 85 -19.85 19.57 22.00
N VAL A 86 -18.84 19.66 21.14
CA VAL A 86 -18.12 18.49 20.61
C VAL A 86 -17.30 17.82 21.71
N PHE A 87 -16.56 18.58 22.51
CA PHE A 87 -15.69 18.04 23.55
C PHE A 87 -16.44 17.56 24.79
N ALA A 88 -17.63 18.10 25.09
CA ALA A 88 -18.49 17.59 26.17
C ALA A 88 -18.86 16.11 26.00
N LYS A 89 -18.87 15.58 24.76
CA LYS A 89 -19.14 14.16 24.48
C LYS A 89 -17.97 13.23 24.83
N TYR A 90 -16.75 13.76 24.95
CA TYR A 90 -15.52 12.97 25.11
C TYR A 90 -14.96 13.01 26.55
N GLU A 91 -15.66 13.64 27.50
CA GLU A 91 -15.21 13.80 28.91
C GLU A 91 -13.76 14.32 29.03
N LEU A 92 -13.37 15.24 28.14
CA LEU A 92 -12.05 15.89 28.14
C LEU A 92 -12.02 17.14 29.01
#